data_AF-A0A497HLB0-F1
#
_entry.id   AF-A0A497HLB0-F1
#
_cell.length_a   1.000
_cell.length_b   1.000
_cell.length_c   1.000
_cell.angle_alpha   90.00
_cell.angle_beta   90.00
_cell.angle_gamma   90.00
#
_symmetry.space_group_name_H-M   'P 1'
#
loop_
_entity.id
_entity.type
_entity.pdbx_description
1 polymer ?
#
loop_
_entity_poly.entity_id
_entity_poly.type
_entity_poly.pdbx_seq_one_letter_code
_entity_poly.pdbx_strand_id
1 'polypeptide(L)'
;TRSSFVDDLTREFKVDDIVCAKVINPTTLPVFLSPKEQNLGVIRAFCEICNVPLIRMNNKLKCPECGRIETRKISSEYGKGLI
;
A
#
# COMPACT_ATOMS: atom_id res chain seq x y z
N THR A 1 -21.10 0.80 -3.00
CA THR A 1 -19.77 0.89 -2.34
C THR A 1 -19.53 -0.41 -1.61
N ARG A 2 -18.77 -1.34 -2.22
CA ARG A 2 -18.53 -2.65 -1.61
C ARG A 2 -17.50 -2.44 -0.50
N SER A 3 -17.96 -2.36 0.75
CA SER A 3 -17.11 -2.48 1.93
C SER A 3 -16.55 -3.89 1.95
N SER A 4 -15.41 -4.12 1.29
CA SER A 4 -14.68 -5.38 1.43
C SER A 4 -14.12 -5.40 2.85
N PHE A 5 -14.72 -6.23 3.70
CA PHE A 5 -14.13 -6.57 4.99
C PHE A 5 -12.73 -7.13 4.74
N VAL A 6 -11.74 -6.58 5.44
CA VAL A 6 -10.36 -7.08 5.43
C VAL A 6 -10.19 -7.86 6.73
N ASP A 7 -10.00 -9.16 6.60
CA ASP A 7 -9.75 -10.12 7.68
C ASP A 7 -8.29 -10.11 8.15
N ASP A 8 -7.36 -9.74 7.26
CA ASP A 8 -5.91 -9.77 7.49
C ASP A 8 -5.22 -8.52 6.93
N LEU A 9 -4.69 -7.68 7.81
CA LEU A 9 -3.99 -6.44 7.46
C LEU A 9 -2.71 -6.66 6.65
N THR A 10 -2.07 -7.83 6.77
CA THR A 10 -0.83 -8.14 6.04
C THR A 10 -1.03 -8.26 4.53
N ARG A 11 -2.29 -8.38 4.08
CA ARG A 11 -2.69 -8.35 2.67
C ARG A 11 -2.76 -6.94 2.10
N GLU A 12 -2.90 -5.93 2.97
CA GLU A 12 -3.06 -4.53 2.60
C GLU A 12 -1.76 -3.74 2.76
N PHE A 13 -1.00 -4.02 3.83
CA PHE A 13 0.24 -3.31 4.18
C PHE A 13 1.30 -4.27 4.69
N LYS A 14 2.56 -3.99 4.35
CA LYS A 14 3.72 -4.72 4.87
C LYS A 14 4.80 -3.77 5.39
N VAL A 15 5.75 -4.35 6.10
CA VAL A 15 6.96 -3.66 6.56
C VAL A 15 7.66 -3.04 5.35
N ASP A 16 8.23 -1.85 5.55
CA ASP A 16 8.92 -1.02 4.54
C ASP A 16 8.05 -0.45 3.41
N ASP A 17 6.72 -0.65 3.44
CA ASP A 17 5.81 0.07 2.55
C ASP A 17 5.80 1.57 2.89
N ILE A 18 5.88 2.42 1.86
CA ILE A 18 5.60 3.85 1.99
C ILE A 18 4.11 4.05 1.74
N VAL A 19 3.41 4.60 2.73
CA VAL A 19 1.94 4.72 2.74
C VAL A 19 1.50 6.17 2.82
N CYS A 20 0.64 6.58 1.89
CA CYS A 20 -0.07 7.87 1.96
C CYS A 20 -1.43 7.64 2.64
N ALA A 21 -1.72 8.38 3.71
CA ALA A 21 -2.97 8.24 4.46
C ALA A 21 -3.44 9.61 4.98
N LYS A 22 -4.73 9.69 5.33
CA LYS A 22 -5.35 10.87 5.91
C LYS A 22 -5.30 10.81 7.43
N VAL A 23 -4.87 11.89 8.07
CA VAL A 23 -4.95 12.05 9.54
C VAL A 23 -6.41 12.25 9.94
N ILE A 24 -6.90 11.39 10.83
CA ILE A 24 -8.26 11.48 11.37
C ILE A 24 -8.29 12.29 12.66
N ASN A 25 -7.33 12.05 13.56
CA ASN A 25 -7.17 12.82 14.78
C ASN A 25 -5.69 12.96 15.14
N PRO A 26 -5.11 14.18 15.09
CA PRO A 26 -3.71 14.42 15.43
C PRO A 26 -3.45 14.54 16.93
N THR A 27 -4.48 14.61 17.78
CA THR A 27 -4.31 14.94 19.22
C THR A 27 -4.17 13.72 20.12
N THR A 28 -4.29 12.50 19.58
CA THR A 28 -4.14 11.24 20.32
C THR A 28 -2.83 10.54 19.96
N LEU A 29 -2.32 9.73 20.88
CA LEU A 29 -1.26 8.76 20.63
C LEU A 29 -1.80 7.34 20.86
N PRO A 30 -1.78 6.46 19.84
CA PRO A 30 -1.29 6.70 18.48
C PRO A 30 -2.18 7.66 17.67
N VAL A 31 -1.59 8.29 16.65
CA VAL A 31 -2.32 9.10 15.67
C VAL A 31 -3.16 8.18 14.80
N PHE A 32 -4.46 8.46 14.69
CA PHE A 32 -5.36 7.66 13.87
C PHE A 32 -5.29 8.09 12.39
N LEU A 33 -5.07 7.11 11.52
CA LEU A 33 -4.94 7.30 10.07
C LEU A 33 -6.02 6.52 9.30
N SER A 34 -6.36 6.99 8.10
CA SER A 34 -7.32 6.33 7.20
C SER A 34 -6.79 6.24 5.76
N PRO A 35 -6.70 5.03 5.16
CA PRO A 35 -6.31 4.82 3.77
C PRO A 35 -7.51 4.54 2.83
N LYS A 36 -8.73 4.99 3.20
CA LYS A 36 -9.98 4.58 2.52
C LYS A 36 -10.14 5.13 1.09
N GLU A 37 -9.60 6.31 0.81
CA GLU A 37 -9.75 6.97 -0.49
C GLU A 37 -8.88 6.27 -1.56
N GLN A 38 -9.23 6.44 -2.84
CA GLN A 38 -8.60 5.70 -3.95
C GLN A 38 -7.14 6.12 -4.19
N ASN A 39 -6.82 7.38 -3.91
CA ASN A 39 -5.48 7.97 -3.95
C ASN A 39 -4.68 7.74 -2.67
N LEU A 40 -5.25 7.07 -1.67
CA LEU A 40 -4.57 6.71 -0.43
C LEU A 40 -4.27 5.22 -0.38
N GLY A 41 -3.26 4.86 0.41
CA GLY A 41 -2.69 3.52 0.49
C GLY A 41 -1.20 3.51 0.19
N VAL A 42 -0.69 2.33 -0.14
CA VAL A 42 0.71 2.12 -0.50
C VAL A 42 1.02 2.89 -1.78
N ILE A 43 2.07 3.72 -1.74
CA ILE A 43 2.60 4.49 -2.89
C ILE A 43 3.95 3.95 -3.39
N ARG A 44 4.64 3.17 -2.55
CA ARG A 44 5.87 2.43 -2.91
C ARG A 44 6.01 1.20 -2.03
N ALA A 45 6.39 0.08 -2.64
CA ALA A 45 6.63 -1.19 -1.97
C ALA A 45 7.83 -1.93 -2.59
N PHE A 46 8.37 -2.88 -1.84
CA PHE A 46 9.51 -3.71 -2.23
C PHE A 46 9.12 -5.20 -2.20
N CYS A 47 9.75 -5.99 -3.05
CA CYS A 47 9.55 -7.43 -3.08
C CYS A 47 10.08 -8.07 -1.79
N GLU A 48 9.28 -8.92 -1.15
CA GLU A 48 9.68 -9.59 0.10
C GLU A 48 10.92 -10.48 -0.04
N ILE A 49 11.21 -10.96 -1.25
CA ILE A 49 12.37 -11.83 -1.51
C ILE A 49 13.55 -11.02 -2.03
N CYS A 50 13.33 -10.24 -3.09
CA CYS A 50 14.40 -9.60 -3.84
C CYS A 50 14.78 -8.22 -3.31
N ASN A 51 13.95 -7.63 -2.44
CA ASN A 51 14.08 -6.27 -1.94
C ASN A 51 14.19 -5.19 -3.05
N VAL A 52 13.65 -5.47 -4.24
CA VAL A 52 13.58 -4.52 -5.36
C VAL A 52 12.20 -3.86 -5.42
N PRO A 53 12.08 -2.63 -5.94
CA PRO A 53 10.79 -1.97 -6.09
C PRO A 53 9.80 -2.80 -6.92
N LEU A 54 8.59 -2.97 -6.42
CA LEU A 54 7.53 -3.67 -7.15
C LEU A 54 6.88 -2.74 -8.19
N ILE A 55 6.51 -3.31 -9.34
CA ILE A 55 5.83 -2.60 -10.42
C ILE A 55 4.32 -2.89 -10.35
N ARG A 56 3.50 -1.86 -10.54
CA ARG A 56 2.05 -2.03 -10.58
C ARG A 56 1.61 -2.79 -11.83
N MET A 57 0.82 -3.84 -11.62
CA MET A 57 0.16 -4.62 -12.67
C MET A 57 -1.33 -4.73 -12.32
N ASN A 58 -2.14 -3.83 -12.88
CA ASN A 58 -3.56 -3.65 -12.53
C ASN A 58 -3.75 -3.33 -11.03
N ASN A 59 -4.36 -4.26 -10.28
CA ASN A 59 -4.63 -4.16 -8.85
C ASN A 59 -3.66 -5.01 -8.00
N LYS A 60 -2.53 -5.43 -8.59
CA LYS A 60 -1.47 -6.19 -7.91
C LYS A 60 -0.12 -5.53 -8.16
N LEU A 61 0.88 -5.96 -7.40
CA LEU A 61 2.26 -5.55 -7.54
C LEU A 61 3.09 -6.75 -7.98
N LYS A 62 3.97 -6.58 -8.97
CA LYS A 62 4.82 -7.63 -9.52
C LYS A 62 6.29 -7.27 -9.36
N CYS A 63 7.08 -8.21 -8.87
CA CYS A 63 8.53 -8.10 -8.85
C CYS A 63 9.08 -8.25 -10.28
N PRO A 64 9.86 -7.29 -10.79
CA PRO A 64 10.49 -7.42 -12.11
C PRO A 64 11.57 -8.52 -12.14
N GLU A 65 12.21 -8.82 -11.01
CA GLU A 65 13.33 -9.75 -10.92
C GLU A 65 12.87 -11.22 -10.79
N CYS A 66 12.06 -11.55 -9.77
CA CYS A 66 11.62 -12.93 -9.53
C CYS A 66 10.21 -13.23 -10.02
N GLY A 67 9.50 -12.23 -10.57
CA GLY A 67 8.14 -12.40 -11.07
C GLY A 67 7.05 -12.57 -10.02
N ARG A 68 7.39 -12.61 -8.71
CA ARG A 68 6.43 -12.75 -7.60
C ARG A 68 5.35 -11.66 -7.68
N ILE A 69 4.11 -12.08 -7.46
CA ILE A 69 2.95 -11.19 -7.44
C ILE A 69 2.47 -11.05 -6.00
N GLU A 70 2.32 -9.81 -5.56
CA GLU A 70 1.91 -9.46 -4.21
C GLU A 70 0.69 -8.53 -4.23
N THR A 71 -0.08 -8.54 -3.15
CA THR A 71 -1.25 -7.67 -2.94
C THR A 71 -0.94 -6.62 -1.88
N ARG A 72 -1.54 -5.44 -2.02
CA ARG A 72 -1.52 -4.30 -1.08
C ARG A 72 -2.79 -3.46 -1.28
N LYS A 73 -3.07 -2.54 -0.35
CA LYS A 73 -3.97 -1.40 -0.59
C LYS A 73 -3.27 -0.39 -1.49
N ILE A 74 -3.27 -0.64 -2.80
CA ILE A 74 -2.53 0.19 -3.76
C ILE A 74 -3.24 1.55 -3.95
N SER A 75 -2.51 2.65 -3.75
CA SER A 75 -2.96 3.99 -4.11
C SER A 75 -3.04 4.17 -5.64
N SER A 76 -3.97 4.98 -6.14
CA SER A 76 -3.95 5.45 -7.54
C SER A 76 -2.67 6.20 -7.91
N GLU A 77 -1.91 6.67 -6.91
CA GLU A 77 -0.67 7.43 -7.06
C GLU A 77 0.59 6.56 -6.97
N TYR A 78 0.44 5.24 -6.84
CA TYR A 78 1.57 4.31 -6.75
C TYR A 78 2.55 4.49 -7.92
N GLY A 79 3.83 4.70 -7.59
CA GLY A 79 4.90 4.84 -8.58
C GLY A 79 4.98 6.18 -9.31
N LYS A 80 4.14 7.17 -8.99
CA LYS A 80 4.18 8.50 -9.63
C LYS A 80 5.25 9.45 -9.09
N GLY A 81 6.01 9.04 -8.06
CA GLY A 81 7.09 9.85 -7.49
C GLY A 81 6.61 11.06 -6.68
N LEU A 82 5.32 11.12 -6.31
CA LEU A 82 4.80 12.13 -5.40
C LEU A 82 5.24 11.76 -3.97
N ILE A 83 6.23 12.48 -3.45
CA ILE A 83 6.62 12.51 -2.03
C ILE A 83 6.51 13.96 -1.58
#